data_AF-C7BCB3-F1
#
_entry.id   AF-C7BCB3-F1
#
_cell.length_a   1.000
_cell.length_b   1.000
_cell.length_c   1.000
_cell.angle_alpha   90.00
_cell.angle_beta   90.00
_cell.angle_gamma   90.00
#
_symmetry.space_group_name_H-M   'P 1'
#
loop_
_entity.id
_entity.type
_entity.pdbx_description
1 polymer ?
#
loop_
_entity_poly.entity_id
_entity_poly.type
_entity_poly.pdbx_seq_one_letter_code
_entity_poly.pdbx_strand_id
1 'polypeptide(L)'
;SLTSGCRHDCSLGMLTKKFLTLIDNATDGVLDLNKAAETLKVQKRRIYDITNVLEGVGLIEKKSKNNIRWKGASTAADRETEPETAKLRQDMKSLEDQERSLDDHIRIMTGAIQALSDNPLNKPRLYVTDEDVTSLPCFANDTIFAVKAPPGTTLEVPDPREAADPRDGQMRYRIVLRSTRGPIDVYLVQHTNNGGTTSQQGAAAPSATSAEPA
;
A
#
# COMPACT_ATOMS: atom_id res chain seq x y z
N SER A 1 27.20 12.76 -59.86
CA SER A 1 26.10 13.32 -59.05
C SER A 1 26.35 13.08 -57.58
N LEU A 2 26.70 14.12 -56.81
CA LEU A 2 26.95 14.05 -55.37
C LEU A 2 26.12 15.14 -54.68
N THR A 3 24.87 14.82 -54.31
CA THR A 3 24.05 15.70 -53.45
C THR A 3 23.14 14.86 -52.56
N SER A 4 23.67 14.36 -51.44
CA SER A 4 22.84 13.80 -50.35
C SER A 4 23.35 14.10 -48.93
N GLY A 5 24.29 15.05 -48.75
CA GLY A 5 24.91 15.32 -47.44
C GLY A 5 24.34 16.51 -46.64
N CYS A 6 23.58 17.43 -47.24
CA CYS A 6 23.41 18.78 -46.67
C CYS A 6 22.27 18.94 -45.62
N ARG A 7 21.41 17.93 -45.42
CA ARG A 7 20.23 18.07 -44.52
C ARG A 7 20.52 17.78 -43.04
N HIS A 8 21.52 16.97 -42.73
CA HIS A 8 21.80 16.57 -41.35
C HIS A 8 22.60 17.62 -40.57
N ASP A 9 23.32 18.50 -41.27
CA ASP A 9 24.22 19.47 -40.65
C ASP A 9 23.52 20.68 -40.00
N CYS A 10 22.23 20.87 -40.27
CA CYS A 10 21.42 21.98 -39.73
C CYS A 10 20.17 21.51 -38.97
N SER A 11 20.09 20.23 -38.60
CA SER A 11 18.95 19.71 -37.85
C SER A 11 18.84 20.35 -36.46
N LEU A 12 17.60 20.67 -36.05
CA LEU A 12 17.32 21.22 -34.72
C LEU A 12 17.90 20.35 -33.61
N GLY A 13 17.80 19.02 -33.73
CA GLY A 13 18.35 18.10 -32.73
C GLY A 13 19.87 18.19 -32.57
N MET A 14 20.61 18.46 -33.66
CA MET A 14 22.07 18.65 -33.57
C MET A 14 22.44 20.02 -33.00
N LEU A 15 21.64 21.04 -33.33
CA LEU A 15 21.75 22.37 -32.70
C LEU A 15 21.44 22.31 -31.21
N THR A 16 20.41 21.58 -30.80
CA THR A 16 20.07 21.37 -29.38
C THR A 16 21.21 20.69 -28.64
N LYS A 17 21.82 19.65 -29.21
CA LYS A 17 23.00 19.00 -28.59
C LYS A 17 24.16 19.97 -28.39
N LYS A 18 24.53 20.73 -29.42
CA LYS A 18 25.60 21.73 -29.31
C LYS A 18 25.23 22.87 -28.35
N PHE A 19 23.97 23.29 -28.34
CA PHE A 19 23.44 24.29 -27.42
C PHE A 19 23.51 23.81 -25.96
N LEU A 20 23.18 22.55 -25.69
CA LEU A 20 23.33 21.93 -24.37
C LEU A 20 24.80 21.88 -23.94
N THR A 21 25.73 21.56 -24.84
CA THR A 21 27.17 21.64 -24.55
C THR A 21 27.62 23.06 -24.19
N LEU A 22 27.04 24.09 -24.80
CA LEU A 22 27.34 25.49 -24.44
C LEU A 22 26.78 25.87 -23.06
N ILE A 23 25.61 25.35 -22.70
CA ILE A 23 25.03 25.51 -21.36
C ILE A 23 25.91 24.81 -20.30
N ASP A 24 26.32 23.57 -20.57
CA ASP A 24 27.11 22.74 -19.65
C ASP A 24 28.49 23.35 -19.34
N ASN A 25 29.10 24.01 -20.32
CA ASN A 25 30.36 24.73 -20.16
C ASN A 25 30.19 26.17 -19.63
N ALA A 26 28.96 26.65 -19.41
CA ALA A 26 28.71 28.00 -18.94
C ALA A 26 28.80 28.11 -17.41
N THR A 27 29.50 29.13 -16.92
CA THR A 27 29.59 29.42 -15.48
C THR A 27 28.21 29.75 -14.90
N ASP A 28 27.85 29.14 -13.76
CA ASP A 28 26.53 29.29 -13.10
C ASP A 28 25.32 28.80 -13.95
N GLY A 29 25.57 28.02 -15.00
CA GLY A 29 24.53 27.51 -15.90
C GLY A 29 23.78 28.60 -16.67
N VAL A 30 24.37 29.81 -16.79
CA VAL A 30 23.77 30.95 -17.49
C VAL A 30 24.34 31.07 -18.90
N LEU A 31 23.48 30.99 -19.91
CA LEU A 31 23.87 31.09 -21.31
C LEU A 31 23.32 32.36 -21.97
N ASP A 32 24.22 33.13 -22.60
CA ASP A 32 23.87 34.26 -23.45
C ASP A 32 23.43 33.77 -24.83
N LEU A 33 22.19 34.10 -25.20
CA LEU A 33 21.55 33.71 -26.44
C LEU A 33 22.20 34.33 -27.69
N ASN A 34 22.82 35.52 -27.57
CA ASN A 34 23.56 36.14 -28.67
C ASN A 34 24.86 35.39 -28.94
N LYS A 35 25.62 35.09 -27.88
CA LYS A 35 26.86 34.32 -27.96
C LYS A 35 26.60 32.90 -28.47
N ALA A 36 25.49 32.29 -28.06
CA ALA A 36 25.07 30.98 -28.56
C ALA A 36 24.72 31.02 -30.07
N ALA A 37 24.02 32.06 -30.54
CA ALA A 37 23.71 32.23 -31.96
C ALA A 37 24.97 32.37 -32.82
N GLU A 38 25.95 33.15 -32.34
CA GLU A 38 27.25 33.34 -33.00
C GLU A 38 28.06 32.04 -33.04
N THR A 39 28.14 31.34 -31.90
CA THR A 39 28.93 30.10 -31.77
C THR A 39 28.35 28.96 -32.61
N LEU A 40 27.03 28.84 -32.65
CA LEU A 40 26.34 27.84 -33.45
C LEU A 40 26.22 28.25 -34.93
N LYS A 41 26.60 29.50 -35.28
CA LYS A 41 26.46 30.09 -36.62
C LYS A 41 25.04 29.97 -37.18
N VAL A 42 24.05 30.26 -36.34
CA VAL A 42 22.61 30.17 -36.71
C VAL A 42 21.89 31.48 -36.46
N GLN A 43 20.76 31.66 -37.16
CA GLN A 43 19.89 32.81 -36.93
C GLN A 43 19.22 32.73 -35.55
N LYS A 44 18.95 33.89 -34.93
CA LYS A 44 18.25 34.00 -33.63
C LYS A 44 16.93 33.23 -33.58
N ARG A 45 16.23 33.11 -34.71
CA ARG A 45 15.00 32.33 -34.82
C ARG A 45 15.18 30.87 -34.39
N ARG A 46 16.32 30.24 -34.72
CA ARG A 46 16.61 28.84 -34.37
C ARG A 46 16.94 28.66 -32.89
N ILE A 47 17.53 29.67 -32.26
CA ILE A 47 17.73 29.67 -30.80
C ILE A 47 16.37 29.64 -30.09
N TYR A 48 15.39 30.40 -30.55
CA TYR A 48 14.04 30.38 -29.97
C TYR A 48 13.32 29.04 -30.13
N ASP A 49 13.54 28.32 -31.25
CA ASP A 49 12.99 26.97 -31.37
C ASP A 49 13.51 26.04 -30.27
N ILE A 50 14.79 26.16 -29.91
CA ILE A 50 15.42 25.35 -28.87
C ILE A 50 14.94 25.80 -27.49
N THR A 51 14.95 27.11 -27.21
CA THR A 51 14.57 27.63 -25.89
C THR A 51 13.10 27.38 -25.60
N ASN A 52 12.19 27.53 -26.58
CA ASN A 52 10.76 27.30 -26.36
C ASN A 52 10.46 25.85 -25.97
N VAL A 53 11.17 24.88 -26.57
CA VAL A 53 11.03 23.47 -26.22
C VAL A 53 11.60 23.21 -24.82
N LEU A 54 12.82 23.69 -24.53
CA LEU A 54 13.44 23.49 -23.21
C LEU A 54 12.68 24.21 -22.08
N GLU A 55 12.11 25.38 -22.36
CA GLU A 55 11.24 26.12 -21.44
C GLU A 55 9.89 25.43 -21.27
N GLY A 56 9.30 24.91 -22.35
CA GLY A 56 8.06 24.14 -22.31
C GLY A 56 8.18 22.84 -21.51
N VAL A 57 9.35 22.19 -21.52
CA VAL A 57 9.68 21.04 -20.65
C VAL A 57 10.08 21.50 -19.23
N GLY A 58 10.39 22.78 -19.05
CA GLY A 58 10.74 23.37 -17.75
C GLY A 58 12.21 23.21 -17.35
N LEU A 59 13.11 22.85 -18.27
CA LEU A 59 14.55 22.62 -18.01
C LEU A 59 15.38 23.91 -17.93
N ILE A 60 14.85 25.02 -18.49
CA ILE A 60 15.50 26.34 -18.45
C ILE A 60 14.53 27.39 -17.92
N GLU A 61 15.08 28.50 -17.44
CA GLU A 61 14.34 29.70 -17.06
C GLU A 61 14.97 30.96 -17.66
N LYS A 62 14.14 31.99 -17.85
CA LYS A 62 14.60 33.29 -18.35
C LYS A 62 15.15 34.13 -17.20
N LYS A 63 16.47 34.41 -17.21
CA LYS A 63 17.12 35.24 -16.18
C LYS A 63 17.08 36.74 -16.54
N SER A 64 17.35 37.08 -17.80
CA SER A 64 17.26 38.47 -18.28
C SER A 64 17.10 38.54 -19.80
N LYS A 65 17.01 39.74 -20.37
CA LYS A 65 16.97 39.89 -21.84
C LYS A 65 18.27 39.30 -22.42
N ASN A 66 18.13 38.32 -23.30
CA ASN A 66 19.20 37.55 -23.92
C ASN A 66 19.95 36.54 -23.00
N ASN A 67 19.54 36.32 -21.76
CA ASN A 67 20.16 35.32 -20.88
C ASN A 67 19.13 34.31 -20.36
N ILE A 68 19.46 33.03 -20.52
CA ILE A 68 18.72 31.92 -19.93
C ILE A 68 19.58 31.23 -18.88
N ARG A 69 18.94 30.58 -17.91
CA ARG A 69 19.60 29.72 -16.93
C ARG A 69 19.10 28.29 -17.06
N TRP A 70 20.01 27.34 -16.93
CA TRP A 70 19.70 25.91 -16.80
C TRP A 70 19.25 25.59 -15.38
N LYS A 71 18.07 24.99 -15.23
CA LYS A 71 17.53 24.64 -13.91
C LYS A 71 18.17 23.40 -13.30
N GLY A 72 18.84 22.56 -14.10
CA GLY A 72 19.56 21.39 -13.60
C GLY A 72 21.01 21.66 -13.20
N ALA A 73 21.47 22.91 -13.25
CA ALA A 73 22.81 23.28 -12.82
C ALA A 73 22.71 23.54 -11.33
N SER A 74 23.42 22.76 -10.51
CA SER A 74 23.39 22.87 -9.05
C SER A 74 23.57 24.32 -8.61
N THR A 75 22.47 24.95 -8.23
CA THR A 75 22.46 26.32 -7.72
C THR A 75 23.07 26.32 -6.32
N ALA A 76 23.45 27.50 -5.81
CA ALA A 76 23.86 27.61 -4.41
C ALA A 76 22.76 27.10 -3.45
N ALA A 77 21.49 27.29 -3.80
CA ALA A 77 20.33 26.80 -3.03
C ALA A 77 20.20 25.25 -3.07
N ASP A 78 20.59 24.60 -4.17
CA ASP A 78 20.63 23.13 -4.22
C ASP A 78 21.73 22.60 -3.28
N ARG A 79 22.89 23.27 -3.21
CA ARG A 79 23.97 22.88 -2.27
C ARG A 79 23.56 23.02 -0.80
N GLU A 80 22.64 23.91 -0.48
CA GLU A 80 22.10 24.09 0.88
C GLU A 80 21.09 22.99 1.25
N THR A 81 20.40 22.38 0.27
CA THR A 81 19.40 21.31 0.48
C THR A 81 19.97 19.89 0.26
N GLU A 82 21.13 19.75 -0.38
CA GLU A 82 21.91 18.50 -0.45
C GLU A 82 22.10 17.79 0.92
N PRO A 83 22.47 18.47 2.03
CA PRO A 83 22.61 17.78 3.33
C PRO A 83 21.27 17.26 3.88
N GLU A 84 20.17 18.00 3.69
CA GLU A 84 18.84 17.58 4.13
C GLU A 84 18.34 16.40 3.29
N THR A 85 18.50 16.46 1.97
CA THR A 85 18.13 15.36 1.07
C THR A 85 19.00 14.11 1.29
N ALA A 86 20.29 14.28 1.62
CA ALA A 86 21.16 13.18 2.03
C ALA A 86 20.70 12.53 3.34
N LYS A 87 20.33 13.33 4.34
CA LYS A 87 19.75 12.84 5.60
C LYS A 87 18.45 12.07 5.36
N LEU A 88 17.53 12.64 4.58
CA LEU A 88 16.26 11.96 4.24
C LEU A 88 16.48 10.65 3.50
N ARG A 89 17.45 10.59 2.57
CA ARG A 89 17.83 9.32 1.91
C ARG A 89 18.40 8.30 2.90
N GLN A 90 19.20 8.74 3.85
CA GLN A 90 19.72 7.87 4.91
C GLN A 90 18.59 7.36 5.82
N ASP A 91 17.65 8.22 6.19
CA ASP A 91 16.50 7.87 7.02
C ASP A 91 15.59 6.89 6.28
N MET A 92 15.29 7.12 4.99
CA MET A 92 14.56 6.16 4.15
C MET A 92 15.24 4.79 4.12
N LYS A 93 16.55 4.75 3.90
CA LYS A 93 17.30 3.48 3.91
C LYS A 93 17.21 2.79 5.27
N SER A 94 17.33 3.54 6.37
CA SER A 94 17.19 2.99 7.72
C SER A 94 15.78 2.42 7.96
N LEU A 95 14.74 3.09 7.47
CA LEU A 95 13.37 2.63 7.58
C LEU A 95 13.12 1.36 6.75
N GLU A 96 13.65 1.30 5.53
CA GLU A 96 13.58 0.10 4.69
C GLU A 96 14.29 -1.11 5.33
N ASP A 97 15.43 -0.87 5.99
CA ASP A 97 16.16 -1.92 6.70
C ASP A 97 15.38 -2.38 7.96
N GLN A 98 14.69 -1.46 8.65
CA GLN A 98 13.81 -1.80 9.76
C GLN A 98 12.57 -2.58 9.31
N GLU A 99 11.95 -2.19 8.20
CA GLU A 99 10.82 -2.90 7.61
C GLU A 99 11.21 -4.33 7.24
N ARG A 100 12.35 -4.52 6.55
CA ARG A 100 12.90 -5.85 6.25
C ARG A 100 13.09 -6.70 7.50
N SER A 101 13.64 -6.11 8.56
CA SER A 101 13.88 -6.82 9.82
C SER A 101 12.57 -7.28 10.48
N LEU A 102 11.55 -6.41 10.46
CA LEU A 102 10.22 -6.74 10.98
C LEU A 102 9.55 -7.84 10.16
N ASP A 103 9.63 -7.78 8.83
CA ASP A 103 9.10 -8.82 7.94
C ASP A 103 9.78 -10.17 8.19
N ASP A 104 11.10 -10.17 8.37
CA ASP A 104 11.84 -11.38 8.72
C ASP A 104 11.39 -11.95 10.07
N HIS A 105 11.19 -11.10 11.08
CA HIS A 105 10.65 -11.52 12.38
C HIS A 105 9.23 -12.09 12.27
N ILE A 106 8.33 -11.42 11.54
CA ILE A 106 6.96 -11.89 11.31
C ILE A 106 6.98 -13.26 10.62
N ARG A 107 7.83 -13.43 9.60
CA ARG A 107 7.99 -14.70 8.90
C ARG A 107 8.46 -15.81 9.83
N ILE A 108 9.49 -15.54 10.64
CA ILE A 108 10.05 -16.52 11.59
C ILE A 108 9.00 -16.91 12.63
N MET A 109 8.34 -15.95 13.26
CA MET A 109 7.35 -16.21 14.30
C MET A 109 6.13 -16.94 13.75
N THR A 110 5.63 -16.55 12.58
CA THR A 110 4.51 -17.22 11.92
C THR A 110 4.87 -18.67 11.58
N GLY A 111 6.09 -18.89 11.05
CA GLY A 111 6.61 -20.23 10.79
C GLY A 111 6.75 -21.08 12.05
N ALA A 112 7.20 -20.49 13.16
CA ALA A 112 7.30 -21.18 14.45
C ALA A 112 5.93 -21.59 14.99
N ILE A 113 4.92 -20.70 14.93
CA ILE A 113 3.54 -21.00 15.34
C ILE A 113 2.96 -22.12 14.47
N GLN A 114 3.15 -22.06 13.14
CA GLN A 114 2.71 -23.11 12.22
C GLN A 114 3.37 -24.45 12.54
N ALA A 115 4.70 -24.47 12.76
CA ALA A 115 5.42 -25.68 13.11
C ALA A 115 4.92 -26.30 14.43
N LEU A 116 4.58 -25.47 15.43
CA LEU A 116 3.99 -25.93 16.69
C LEU A 116 2.57 -26.46 16.51
N SER A 117 1.75 -25.79 15.71
CA SER A 117 0.36 -26.15 15.43
C SER A 117 0.24 -27.43 14.59
N ASP A 118 1.09 -27.57 13.58
CA ASP A 118 1.05 -28.70 12.65
C ASP A 118 1.76 -29.95 13.18
N ASN A 119 2.52 -29.83 14.26
CA ASN A 119 3.19 -30.96 14.90
C ASN A 119 2.17 -32.05 15.31
N PRO A 120 2.27 -33.29 14.80
CA PRO A 120 1.34 -34.37 15.12
C PRO A 120 1.23 -34.69 16.61
N LEU A 121 2.28 -34.43 17.40
CA LEU A 121 2.27 -34.62 18.85
C LEU A 121 1.50 -33.54 19.60
N ASN A 122 1.42 -32.34 19.01
CA ASN A 122 0.71 -31.20 19.60
C ASN A 122 -0.77 -31.20 19.20
N LYS A 123 -1.11 -31.61 17.98
CA LYS A 123 -2.50 -31.59 17.48
C LYS A 123 -3.55 -32.14 18.46
N PRO A 124 -3.34 -33.29 19.13
CA PRO A 124 -4.32 -33.81 20.09
C PRO A 124 -4.42 -32.99 21.40
N ARG A 125 -3.47 -32.11 21.67
CA ARG A 125 -3.37 -31.28 22.89
C ARG A 125 -3.76 -29.82 22.66
N LEU A 126 -4.17 -29.45 21.44
CA LEU A 126 -4.63 -28.10 21.09
C LEU A 126 -6.13 -27.95 21.35
N TYR A 127 -6.53 -28.05 22.61
CA TYR A 127 -7.90 -27.81 23.04
C TYR A 127 -7.93 -27.01 24.33
N VAL A 128 -9.07 -26.41 24.61
CA VAL A 128 -9.42 -25.83 25.92
C VAL A 128 -10.62 -26.59 26.48
N THR A 129 -10.71 -26.69 27.79
CA THR A 129 -11.87 -27.31 28.44
C THR A 129 -12.97 -26.28 28.71
N ASP A 130 -14.18 -26.76 28.94
CA ASP A 130 -15.30 -25.89 29.32
C ASP A 130 -14.99 -25.17 30.65
N GLU A 131 -14.30 -25.84 31.58
CA GLU A 131 -13.86 -25.24 32.85
C GLU A 131 -12.86 -24.10 32.64
N ASP A 132 -11.91 -24.24 31.71
CA ASP A 132 -10.93 -23.18 31.38
C ASP A 132 -11.62 -21.90 30.88
N VAL A 133 -12.74 -22.03 30.16
CA VAL A 133 -13.51 -20.90 29.62
C VAL A 133 -14.46 -20.32 30.66
N THR A 134 -15.22 -21.16 31.35
CA THR A 134 -16.25 -20.75 32.33
C THR A 134 -15.67 -20.22 33.64
N SER A 135 -14.44 -20.61 34.00
CA SER A 135 -13.73 -20.09 35.18
C SER A 135 -13.26 -18.64 35.02
N LEU A 136 -13.26 -18.10 33.79
CA LEU A 136 -12.87 -16.71 33.54
C LEU A 136 -13.92 -15.75 34.11
N PRO A 137 -13.52 -14.77 34.96
CA PRO A 137 -14.47 -13.85 35.60
C PRO A 137 -15.31 -13.05 34.61
N CYS A 138 -14.79 -12.79 33.41
CA CYS A 138 -15.49 -12.05 32.37
C CYS A 138 -16.67 -12.81 31.74
N PHE A 139 -16.79 -14.13 31.96
CA PHE A 139 -17.87 -14.96 31.41
C PHE A 139 -18.79 -15.57 32.46
N ALA A 140 -18.64 -15.20 33.74
CA ALA A 140 -19.32 -15.83 34.87
C ALA A 140 -20.86 -15.80 34.77
N ASN A 141 -21.45 -14.80 34.10
CA ASN A 141 -22.89 -14.63 33.97
C ASN A 141 -23.39 -14.67 32.51
N ASP A 142 -22.52 -15.02 31.57
CA ASP A 142 -22.86 -15.01 30.15
C ASP A 142 -23.27 -16.41 29.65
N THR A 143 -24.10 -16.42 28.62
CA THR A 143 -24.37 -17.64 27.85
C THR A 143 -23.31 -17.76 26.76
N ILE A 144 -22.56 -18.87 26.77
CA ILE A 144 -21.37 -19.06 25.95
C ILE A 144 -21.64 -20.12 24.88
N PHE A 145 -21.42 -19.75 23.63
CA PHE A 145 -21.43 -20.67 22.49
C PHE A 145 -20.01 -20.83 21.93
N ALA A 146 -19.55 -22.07 21.76
CA ALA A 146 -18.34 -22.38 21.02
C ALA A 146 -18.69 -22.70 19.57
N VAL A 147 -18.14 -21.92 18.64
CA VAL A 147 -18.36 -22.08 17.20
C VAL A 147 -17.10 -22.61 16.55
N LYS A 148 -17.18 -23.76 15.89
CA LYS A 148 -16.12 -24.35 15.10
C LYS A 148 -16.50 -24.32 13.63
N ALA A 149 -15.73 -23.60 12.84
CA ALA A 149 -15.99 -23.42 11.41
C ALA A 149 -14.71 -23.61 10.59
N PRO A 150 -14.81 -24.11 9.34
CA PRO A 150 -13.65 -24.22 8.47
C PRO A 150 -13.12 -22.83 8.08
N PRO A 151 -11.85 -22.72 7.63
CA PRO A 151 -11.27 -21.45 7.23
C PRO A 151 -12.13 -20.73 6.18
N GLY A 152 -12.12 -19.40 6.18
CA GLY A 152 -12.87 -18.57 5.23
C GLY A 152 -14.40 -18.56 5.42
N THR A 153 -14.90 -19.10 6.54
CA THR A 153 -16.27 -18.85 6.98
C THR A 153 -16.43 -17.36 7.30
N THR A 154 -17.50 -16.74 6.81
CA THR A 154 -17.82 -15.33 7.11
C THR A 154 -18.71 -15.25 8.35
N LEU A 155 -18.48 -14.21 9.15
CA LEU A 155 -19.29 -13.85 10.30
C LEU A 155 -19.82 -12.42 10.07
N GLU A 156 -21.13 -12.31 9.92
CA GLU A 156 -21.83 -11.05 9.72
C GLU A 156 -22.69 -10.75 10.96
N VAL A 157 -22.60 -9.52 11.46
CA VAL A 157 -23.44 -9.01 12.56
C VAL A 157 -24.19 -7.77 12.05
N PRO A 158 -25.41 -7.94 11.51
CA PRO A 158 -26.22 -6.82 11.04
C PRO A 158 -26.60 -5.87 12.18
N ASP A 159 -26.83 -4.59 11.86
CA ASP A 159 -27.34 -3.63 12.84
C ASP A 159 -28.73 -4.10 13.35
N PRO A 160 -28.97 -4.14 14.67
CA PRO A 160 -30.24 -4.57 15.25
C PRO A 160 -31.48 -3.83 14.74
N ARG A 161 -31.32 -2.61 14.21
CA ARG A 161 -32.38 -1.80 13.61
C ARG A 161 -32.68 -2.21 12.17
N GLU A 162 -31.66 -2.60 11.42
CA GLU A 162 -31.79 -3.09 10.04
C GLU A 162 -32.26 -4.55 10.00
N ALA A 163 -31.95 -5.32 11.06
CA ALA A 163 -32.39 -6.71 11.23
C ALA A 163 -33.84 -6.85 11.75
N ALA A 164 -34.52 -5.74 12.08
CA ALA A 164 -35.90 -5.75 12.53
C ALA A 164 -36.87 -5.99 11.35
N ASP A 165 -37.85 -6.90 11.49
CA ASP A 165 -38.95 -6.99 10.53
C ASP A 165 -39.72 -5.65 10.58
N PRO A 166 -39.95 -4.96 9.44
CA PRO A 166 -40.68 -3.70 9.39
C PRO A 166 -42.06 -3.74 10.07
N ARG A 167 -42.61 -4.94 10.31
CA ARG A 167 -43.93 -5.16 10.91
C ARG A 167 -43.93 -5.28 12.43
N ASP A 168 -42.81 -5.67 13.04
CA ASP A 168 -42.74 -5.98 14.48
C ASP A 168 -42.01 -4.90 15.28
N GLY A 169 -41.20 -4.05 14.62
CA GLY A 169 -40.50 -2.91 15.24
C GLY A 169 -39.49 -3.29 16.33
N GLN A 170 -39.31 -4.59 16.58
CA GLN A 170 -38.48 -5.11 17.66
C GLN A 170 -37.04 -5.26 17.19
N MET A 171 -36.12 -4.59 17.90
CA MET A 171 -34.68 -4.76 17.67
C MET A 171 -34.29 -6.22 17.91
N ARG A 172 -33.68 -6.86 16.92
CA ARG A 172 -33.19 -8.25 17.04
C ARG A 172 -31.70 -8.29 16.71
N TYR A 173 -30.91 -8.76 17.67
CA TYR A 173 -29.51 -9.09 17.45
C TYR A 173 -29.44 -10.41 16.70
N ARG A 174 -28.64 -10.45 15.64
CA ARG A 174 -28.45 -11.63 14.81
C ARG A 174 -26.98 -11.77 14.45
N ILE A 175 -26.48 -13.00 14.51
CA ILE A 175 -25.17 -13.37 13.97
C ILE A 175 -25.43 -14.33 12.81
N VAL A 176 -24.84 -14.07 11.65
CA VAL A 176 -24.97 -14.91 10.46
C VAL A 176 -23.60 -15.49 10.12
N LEU A 177 -23.52 -16.81 10.15
CA LEU A 177 -22.33 -17.55 9.79
C LEU A 177 -22.56 -18.21 8.43
N ARG A 178 -21.65 -18.02 7.46
CA ARG A 178 -21.73 -18.66 6.14
C ARG A 178 -20.42 -19.34 5.80
N SER A 179 -20.48 -20.61 5.45
CA SER A 179 -19.32 -21.37 5.00
C SER A 179 -19.55 -22.01 3.64
N THR A 180 -18.52 -21.98 2.81
CA THR A 180 -18.49 -22.63 1.49
C THR A 180 -17.58 -23.86 1.46
N ARG A 181 -16.86 -24.14 2.56
CA ARG A 181 -15.80 -25.16 2.63
C ARG A 181 -16.09 -26.31 3.60
N GLY A 182 -17.27 -26.34 4.21
CA GLY A 182 -17.68 -27.40 5.12
C GLY A 182 -18.79 -26.98 6.09
N PRO A 183 -19.24 -27.91 6.94
CA PRO A 183 -20.23 -27.62 7.98
C PRO A 183 -19.65 -26.72 9.08
N ILE A 184 -20.55 -26.05 9.79
CA ILE A 184 -20.23 -25.25 10.98
C ILE A 184 -20.83 -25.97 12.18
N ASP A 185 -20.00 -26.26 13.18
CA ASP A 185 -20.44 -26.87 14.43
C ASP A 185 -20.60 -25.80 15.52
N VAL A 186 -21.70 -25.85 16.26
CA VAL A 186 -21.99 -24.92 17.35
C VAL A 186 -22.31 -25.72 18.61
N TYR A 187 -21.62 -25.41 19.69
CA TYR A 187 -21.75 -26.07 21.00
C TYR A 187 -22.16 -25.03 22.04
N LEU A 188 -23.13 -25.38 22.90
CA LEU A 188 -23.49 -24.58 24.06
C LEU A 188 -22.59 -25.00 25.23
N VAL A 189 -21.74 -24.09 25.70
CA VAL A 189 -20.76 -24.34 26.76
C VAL A 189 -21.33 -23.98 28.12
N GLN A 190 -21.98 -22.82 28.21
CA GLN A 190 -22.62 -22.33 29.44
C GLN A 190 -23.95 -21.70 29.09
N HIS A 191 -24.99 -22.04 29.83
CA HIS A 191 -26.29 -21.40 29.74
C HIS A 191 -26.65 -20.75 31.08
N THR A 192 -26.79 -19.44 31.08
CA THR A 192 -27.25 -18.68 32.24
C THR A 192 -28.73 -18.40 32.06
N ASN A 193 -29.57 -19.23 32.69
CA ASN A 193 -30.98 -18.89 32.82
C ASN A 193 -31.15 -18.00 34.05
N ASN A 194 -32.17 -17.14 34.07
CA ASN A 194 -32.46 -16.17 35.14
C ASN A 194 -32.83 -16.79 36.52
N GLY A 195 -32.33 -18.00 36.82
CA GLY A 195 -32.53 -18.75 38.07
C GLY A 195 -31.46 -19.83 38.36
N GLY A 196 -30.31 -19.85 37.67
CA GLY A 196 -29.19 -20.75 37.98
C GLY A 196 -28.42 -21.25 36.76
N THR A 197 -27.12 -21.46 36.92
CA THR A 197 -26.23 -22.06 35.92
C THR A 197 -26.51 -23.56 35.81
N THR A 198 -26.82 -24.04 34.61
CA THR A 198 -26.92 -25.49 34.33
C THR A 198 -25.96 -25.81 33.20
N SER A 199 -24.90 -26.57 33.51
CA SER A 199 -23.97 -27.14 32.53
C SER A 199 -24.62 -28.40 31.95
N GLN A 200 -25.12 -28.35 30.70
CA GLN A 200 -25.58 -29.56 30.00
C GLN A 200 -24.49 -30.06 29.05
N GLN A 201 -24.20 -31.36 29.14
CA GLN A 201 -23.26 -32.06 28.27
C GLN A 201 -23.70 -32.00 26.80
N GLY A 202 -22.73 -31.76 25.93
CA GLY A 202 -22.91 -31.46 24.51
C GLY A 202 -23.77 -32.46 23.76
N ALA A 203 -24.88 -31.95 23.20
CA ALA A 203 -25.57 -32.55 22.08
C ALA A 203 -25.39 -31.63 20.86
N ALA A 204 -24.88 -32.19 19.77
CA ALA A 204 -24.78 -31.48 18.50
C ALA A 204 -26.19 -31.14 17.98
N ALA A 205 -26.44 -29.87 17.67
CA ALA A 205 -27.66 -29.46 16.96
C ALA A 205 -27.66 -30.04 15.53
N PRO A 206 -28.82 -30.44 14.99
CA PRO A 206 -28.89 -31.05 13.66
C PRO A 206 -28.47 -30.05 12.58
N SER A 207 -27.67 -30.53 11.62
CA SER A 207 -27.17 -29.80 10.48
C SER A 207 -28.32 -29.18 9.66
N ALA A 208 -28.35 -27.86 9.53
CA ALA A 208 -29.32 -27.18 8.67
C ALA A 208 -28.89 -27.30 7.20
N THR A 209 -29.40 -28.31 6.50
CA THR A 209 -29.30 -28.42 5.03
C THR A 209 -30.30 -27.45 4.42
N SER A 210 -29.83 -26.30 3.92
CA SER A 210 -30.66 -25.41 3.09
C SER A 210 -30.78 -26.01 1.70
N ALA A 211 -31.93 -26.63 1.39
CA ALA A 211 -32.32 -26.95 0.02
C ALA A 211 -32.70 -25.66 -0.71
N GLU A 212 -32.08 -25.45 -1.85
CA GLU A 212 -32.38 -24.42 -2.85
C GLU A 212 -33.70 -24.78 -3.59
N PRO A 213 -34.55 -23.81 -3.97
CA PRO A 213 -35.51 -24.04 -5.03
C PRO A 213 -35.13 -23.28 -6.31
N ALA A 214 -35.18 -24.01 -7.43
CA ALA A 214 -35.47 -23.45 -8.75
C ALA A 214 -36.97 -23.16 -8.89
#